data_AF-A0A524J5D4-F1
#
_entry.id   AF-A0A524J5D4-F1
#
_cell.length_a   1.000
_cell.length_b   1.000
_cell.length_c   1.000
_cell.angle_alpha   90.00
_cell.angle_beta   90.00
_cell.angle_gamma   90.00
#
_symmetry.space_group_name_H-M   'P 1'
#
loop_
_entity.id
_entity.type
_entity.pdbx_description
1 polymer ?
#
loop_
_entity_poly.entity_id
_entity_poly.type
_entity_poly.pdbx_seq_one_letter_code
_entity_poly.pdbx_strand_id
1 'polypeptide(L)'
;MLAARFGESIGVNTEPYSIVLETPRGLGVSDVVRVIKETDVSTLHQLMRLIVRNSSDLRWQFVHVAKKFGAVRKDADYKMLNVSKLVDVFEYSPMFEEAIAKTLWENMDVEGTATVLKRIQEGAIELVTGKLSPMGFEAIGERRHIVQPQRADKTVLIALSDRLQAEEIVMVCMNCRSQRKGKVANLPERISCSKCGGVVIAAIQPYVKKDLKILKKGTASEEDRKTLKRIYKNANLVTAHGKKAVMALVGRGVGVDTAARILARCHMEEYEFLRDLLAAEITYARTKRFWD
;
A
#
# COMPACT_ATOMS: atom_id res chain seq x y z
N MET A 1 -5.99 -12.74 -14.17
CA MET A 1 -7.09 -12.26 -15.06
C MET A 1 -8.06 -11.35 -14.32
N LEU A 2 -8.71 -11.78 -13.24
CA LEU A 2 -9.63 -10.93 -12.47
C LEU A 2 -8.99 -9.60 -12.02
N ALA A 3 -7.78 -9.65 -11.45
CA ALA A 3 -7.07 -8.44 -11.02
C ALA A 3 -6.76 -7.47 -12.18
N ALA A 4 -6.46 -7.98 -13.38
CA ALA A 4 -6.18 -7.17 -14.56
C ALA A 4 -7.46 -6.50 -15.11
N ARG A 5 -8.60 -7.19 -15.04
CA ARG A 5 -9.89 -6.67 -15.52
C ARG A 5 -10.48 -5.61 -14.58
N PHE A 6 -10.28 -5.75 -13.27
CA PHE A 6 -10.86 -4.86 -12.25
C PHE A 6 -9.88 -3.82 -11.68
N GLY A 7 -8.58 -3.89 -12.00
CA GLY A 7 -7.57 -2.94 -11.52
C GLY A 7 -7.27 -3.05 -10.01
N GLU A 8 -7.81 -4.06 -9.35
CA GLU A 8 -7.69 -4.32 -7.91
C GLU A 8 -6.98 -5.66 -7.66
N SER A 9 -6.17 -5.72 -6.59
CA SER A 9 -5.48 -6.95 -6.19
C SER A 9 -6.48 -7.93 -5.59
N ILE A 10 -6.35 -9.20 -5.95
CA ILE A 10 -7.19 -10.30 -5.45
C ILE A 10 -6.27 -11.25 -4.70
N GLY A 11 -6.61 -11.52 -3.44
CA GLY A 11 -5.94 -12.55 -2.66
C GLY A 11 -6.37 -13.92 -3.18
N VAL A 12 -5.42 -14.83 -3.35
CA VAL A 12 -5.70 -16.20 -3.80
C VAL A 12 -5.04 -17.15 -2.82
N ASN A 13 -5.83 -18.07 -2.27
CA ASN A 13 -5.33 -19.21 -1.51
C ASN A 13 -5.77 -20.50 -2.19
N THR A 14 -4.84 -21.42 -2.37
CA THR A 14 -5.05 -22.67 -3.11
C THR A 14 -4.73 -23.85 -2.21
N GLU A 15 -5.70 -24.73 -2.03
CA GLU A 15 -5.56 -26.04 -1.41
C GLU A 15 -5.91 -27.13 -2.44
N PRO A 16 -5.57 -28.41 -2.21
CA PRO A 16 -5.82 -29.48 -3.19
C PRO A 16 -7.28 -29.60 -3.68
N TYR A 17 -8.26 -29.15 -2.87
CA TYR A 17 -9.69 -29.26 -3.17
C TYR A 17 -10.42 -27.92 -3.24
N SER A 18 -9.75 -26.79 -3.00
CA SER A 18 -10.42 -25.49 -2.93
C SER A 18 -9.52 -24.34 -3.34
N ILE A 19 -10.11 -23.38 -4.04
CA ILE A 19 -9.49 -22.10 -4.37
C ILE A 19 -10.33 -21.00 -3.70
N VAL A 20 -9.74 -20.30 -2.75
CA VAL A 20 -10.37 -19.18 -2.05
C VAL A 20 -9.89 -17.88 -2.66
N LEU A 21 -10.85 -17.05 -3.08
CA LEU A 21 -10.59 -15.74 -3.68
C LEU A 21 -11.04 -14.64 -2.71
N GLU A 22 -10.08 -13.84 -2.22
CA GLU A 22 -10.37 -12.62 -1.49
C GLU A 22 -10.58 -11.48 -2.47
N THR A 23 -11.84 -11.07 -2.63
CA THR A 23 -12.26 -10.14 -3.68
C THR A 23 -12.77 -8.82 -3.10
N PRO A 24 -12.60 -7.69 -3.83
CA PRO A 24 -13.18 -6.40 -3.42
C PRO A 24 -14.70 -6.40 -3.47
N ARG A 25 -15.34 -5.46 -2.74
CA ARG A 25 -16.81 -5.32 -2.61
C ARG A 25 -17.59 -5.15 -3.93
N GLY A 26 -16.93 -4.96 -5.07
CA GLY A 26 -17.57 -4.84 -6.39
C GLY A 26 -17.51 -6.08 -7.27
N LEU A 27 -16.79 -7.13 -6.87
CA LEU A 27 -16.59 -8.34 -7.67
C LEU A 27 -17.54 -9.44 -7.18
N GLY A 28 -18.50 -9.79 -8.03
CA GLY A 28 -19.52 -10.80 -7.71
C GLY A 28 -19.16 -12.20 -8.20
N VAL A 29 -19.91 -13.20 -7.73
CA VAL A 29 -19.78 -14.59 -8.21
C VAL A 29 -19.96 -14.68 -9.73
N SER A 30 -20.87 -13.88 -10.29
CA SER A 30 -21.11 -13.79 -11.73
C SER A 30 -19.87 -13.40 -12.52
N ASP A 31 -19.02 -12.51 -11.97
CA ASP A 31 -17.79 -12.09 -12.62
C ASP A 31 -16.74 -13.20 -12.66
N VAL A 32 -16.64 -13.98 -11.59
CA VAL A 32 -15.75 -15.15 -11.52
C VAL A 32 -16.17 -16.20 -12.54
N VAL A 33 -17.46 -16.56 -12.55
CA VAL A 33 -18.01 -17.54 -13.51
C VAL A 33 -17.79 -17.07 -14.94
N ARG A 34 -18.05 -15.79 -15.21
CA ARG A 34 -17.83 -15.19 -16.53
C ARG A 34 -16.37 -15.29 -16.94
N VAL A 35 -15.42 -14.95 -16.07
CA VAL A 35 -13.99 -15.05 -16.39
C VAL A 35 -13.58 -16.49 -16.69
N ILE A 36 -14.05 -17.48 -15.91
CA ILE A 36 -13.74 -18.89 -16.18
C ILE A 36 -14.26 -19.31 -17.56
N LYS A 37 -15.48 -18.88 -17.93
CA LYS A 37 -16.08 -19.22 -19.23
C LYS A 37 -15.44 -18.48 -20.41
N GLU A 38 -15.09 -17.21 -20.25
CA GLU A 38 -14.53 -16.35 -21.31
C GLU A 38 -13.00 -16.51 -21.49
N THR A 39 -12.33 -17.27 -20.61
CA THR A 39 -10.88 -17.46 -20.71
C THR A 39 -10.55 -18.24 -21.98
N ASP A 40 -9.75 -17.61 -22.85
CA ASP A 40 -9.22 -18.29 -24.03
C ASP A 40 -8.16 -19.33 -23.62
N VAL A 41 -8.45 -20.59 -23.93
CA VAL A 41 -7.59 -21.72 -23.61
C VAL A 41 -6.33 -21.75 -24.49
N SER A 42 -6.41 -21.21 -25.71
CA SER A 42 -5.28 -21.24 -26.66
C SER A 42 -4.12 -20.34 -26.22
N THR A 43 -4.42 -19.23 -25.54
CA THR A 43 -3.43 -18.27 -25.04
C THR A 43 -3.00 -18.52 -23.59
N LEU A 44 -3.57 -19.53 -22.92
CA LEU A 44 -3.31 -19.81 -21.50
C LEU A 44 -1.82 -20.00 -21.21
N HIS A 45 -1.11 -20.75 -22.05
CA HIS A 45 0.32 -21.02 -21.85
C HIS A 45 1.16 -19.74 -21.92
N GLN A 46 0.86 -18.84 -22.84
CA GLN A 46 1.56 -17.56 -23.00
C GLN A 46 1.26 -16.63 -21.81
N LEU A 47 -0.01 -16.58 -21.38
CA LEU A 47 -0.42 -15.83 -20.19
C LEU A 47 0.28 -16.32 -18.92
N MET A 48 0.41 -17.64 -18.75
CA MET A 48 1.12 -18.21 -17.60
C MET A 48 2.60 -17.84 -17.61
N ARG A 49 3.29 -17.86 -18.76
CA ARG A 49 4.68 -17.41 -18.87
C ARG A 49 4.85 -15.95 -18.43
N LEU A 50 3.91 -15.07 -18.80
CA LEU A 50 3.94 -13.66 -18.38
C LEU A 50 3.68 -13.48 -16.88
N ILE A 51 2.76 -14.27 -16.30
CA ILE A 51 2.43 -14.18 -14.87
C ILE A 51 3.57 -14.74 -14.01
N VAL A 52 4.13 -15.89 -14.39
CA VAL A 52 5.26 -16.53 -13.68
C VAL A 52 6.48 -15.61 -13.65
N ARG A 53 6.70 -14.80 -14.71
CA ARG A 53 7.80 -13.81 -14.77
C ARG A 53 7.89 -12.92 -13.53
N ASN A 54 6.73 -12.51 -13.00
CA ASN A 54 6.64 -11.61 -11.84
C ASN A 54 6.35 -12.34 -10.52
N SER A 55 6.30 -13.68 -10.53
CA SER A 55 5.98 -14.49 -9.36
C SER A 55 7.16 -14.58 -8.39
N SER A 56 6.85 -14.78 -7.11
CA SER A 56 7.86 -15.11 -6.10
C SER A 56 8.52 -16.45 -6.36
N ASP A 57 7.78 -17.40 -6.92
CA ASP A 57 8.21 -18.79 -7.12
C ASP A 57 9.34 -18.86 -8.15
N LEU A 58 9.22 -18.08 -9.23
CA LEU A 58 10.26 -18.00 -10.25
C LEU A 58 11.61 -17.56 -9.67
N ARG A 59 11.63 -16.63 -8.72
CA ARG A 59 12.88 -16.16 -8.11
C ARG A 59 13.64 -17.28 -7.42
N TRP A 60 12.92 -18.13 -6.69
CA TRP A 60 13.52 -19.25 -5.99
C TRP A 60 14.01 -20.30 -6.99
N GLN A 61 13.19 -20.61 -7.99
CA GLN A 61 13.54 -21.56 -9.03
C GLN A 61 14.75 -21.12 -9.86
N PHE A 62 14.82 -19.82 -10.17
CA PHE A 62 15.88 -19.24 -10.95
C PHE A 62 17.25 -19.42 -10.29
N VAL A 63 17.36 -19.28 -8.96
CA VAL A 63 18.65 -19.53 -8.28
C VAL A 63 19.06 -21.01 -8.38
N HIS A 64 18.11 -21.94 -8.29
CA HIS A 64 18.40 -23.36 -8.45
C HIS A 64 18.90 -23.68 -9.86
N VAL A 65 18.25 -23.13 -10.87
CA VAL A 65 18.69 -23.26 -12.26
C VAL A 65 20.05 -22.60 -12.46
N ALA A 66 20.28 -21.40 -11.92
CA ALA A 66 21.55 -20.69 -12.02
C ALA A 66 22.74 -21.44 -11.38
N LYS A 67 22.50 -22.15 -10.28
CA LYS A 67 23.52 -23.06 -9.69
C LYS A 67 23.83 -24.25 -10.60
N LYS A 68 22.83 -24.80 -11.29
CA LYS A 68 23.03 -25.92 -12.24
C LYS A 68 23.78 -25.47 -13.50
N PHE A 69 23.49 -24.26 -13.99
CA PHE A 69 24.18 -23.64 -15.11
C PHE A 69 25.60 -23.14 -14.74
N GLY A 70 25.96 -23.15 -13.46
CA GLY A 70 27.28 -22.68 -12.99
C GLY A 70 27.43 -21.17 -12.91
N ALA A 71 26.37 -20.39 -13.19
CA ALA A 71 26.35 -18.94 -13.03
C ALA A 71 26.45 -18.51 -11.55
N VAL A 72 26.00 -19.37 -10.64
CA VAL A 72 26.09 -19.16 -9.18
C VAL A 72 26.85 -20.32 -8.55
N ARG A 73 27.82 -20.01 -7.68
CA ARG A 73 28.57 -21.04 -6.94
C ARG A 73 27.63 -21.85 -6.04
N LYS A 74 27.91 -23.14 -5.88
CA LYS A 74 27.06 -24.06 -5.09
C LYS A 74 26.91 -23.62 -3.63
N ASP A 75 27.97 -23.06 -3.05
CA ASP A 75 28.09 -22.55 -1.68
C ASP A 75 27.61 -21.10 -1.50
N ALA A 76 27.11 -20.45 -2.56
CA ALA A 76 26.61 -19.08 -2.44
C ALA A 76 25.40 -19.02 -1.50
N ASP A 77 25.47 -18.12 -0.52
CA ASP A 77 24.39 -17.85 0.43
C ASP A 77 23.28 -17.03 -0.24
N TYR A 78 22.10 -17.64 -0.33
CA TYR A 78 20.90 -17.05 -0.92
C TYR A 78 20.46 -15.76 -0.23
N LYS A 79 20.79 -15.57 1.06
CA LYS A 79 20.42 -14.36 1.82
C LYS A 79 21.22 -13.13 1.40
N MET A 80 22.41 -13.33 0.84
CA MET A 80 23.28 -12.24 0.38
C MET A 80 23.07 -11.88 -1.10
N LEU A 81 22.32 -12.69 -1.84
CA LEU A 81 22.07 -12.47 -3.26
C LEU A 81 20.85 -11.58 -3.46
N ASN A 82 21.03 -10.50 -4.22
CA ASN A 82 19.91 -9.75 -4.75
C ASN A 82 19.32 -10.50 -5.95
N VAL A 83 18.43 -11.45 -5.66
CA VAL A 83 17.81 -12.33 -6.67
C VAL A 83 17.07 -11.54 -7.74
N SER A 84 16.46 -10.40 -7.38
CA SER A 84 15.80 -9.51 -8.36
C SER A 84 16.77 -9.01 -9.41
N LYS A 85 17.92 -8.47 -9.00
CA LYS A 85 18.94 -8.01 -9.96
C LYS A 85 19.48 -9.13 -10.83
N LEU A 86 19.64 -10.34 -10.28
CA LEU A 86 20.09 -11.49 -11.07
C LEU A 86 19.07 -11.88 -12.13
N VAL A 87 17.78 -11.92 -11.78
CA VAL A 87 16.70 -12.16 -12.72
C VAL A 87 16.72 -11.11 -13.84
N ASP A 88 16.84 -9.82 -13.49
CA ASP A 88 16.87 -8.73 -14.46
C ASP A 88 18.06 -8.82 -15.43
N VAL A 89 19.26 -9.17 -14.93
CA VAL A 89 20.47 -9.29 -15.74
C VAL A 89 20.40 -10.46 -16.73
N PHE A 90 19.72 -11.53 -16.34
CA PHE A 90 19.68 -12.78 -17.11
C PHE A 90 18.34 -13.01 -17.81
N GLU A 91 17.44 -12.02 -17.87
CA GLU A 91 16.08 -12.14 -18.40
C GLU A 91 16.03 -12.72 -19.83
N TYR A 92 17.04 -12.44 -20.66
CA TYR A 92 17.14 -12.92 -22.04
C TYR A 92 18.09 -14.11 -22.21
N SER A 93 18.37 -14.85 -21.13
CA SER A 93 19.27 -16.01 -21.16
C SER A 93 18.51 -17.34 -21.23
N PRO A 94 19.12 -18.40 -21.80
CA PRO A 94 18.56 -19.75 -21.75
C PRO A 94 18.29 -20.23 -20.32
N MET A 95 19.06 -19.75 -19.35
CA MET A 95 18.88 -20.04 -17.93
C MET A 95 17.56 -19.49 -17.38
N PHE A 96 17.13 -18.30 -17.84
CA PHE A 96 15.87 -17.73 -17.44
C PHE A 96 14.67 -18.45 -18.07
N GLU A 97 14.79 -18.80 -19.36
CA GLU A 97 13.78 -19.61 -20.04
C GLU A 97 13.61 -20.99 -19.38
N GLU A 98 14.71 -21.65 -19.02
CA GLU A 98 14.68 -22.90 -18.26
C GLU A 98 14.02 -22.72 -16.89
N ALA A 99 14.28 -21.61 -16.18
CA ALA A 99 13.63 -21.33 -14.90
C ALA A 99 12.11 -21.19 -15.04
N ILE A 100 11.63 -20.52 -16.09
CA ILE A 100 10.20 -20.41 -16.38
C ILE A 100 9.61 -21.78 -16.73
N ALA A 101 10.21 -22.49 -17.68
CA ALA A 101 9.75 -23.81 -18.12
C ALA A 101 9.66 -24.78 -16.94
N LYS A 102 10.67 -24.78 -16.09
CA LYS A 102 10.73 -25.63 -14.91
C LYS A 102 9.73 -25.24 -13.82
N THR A 103 9.51 -23.94 -13.60
CA THR A 103 8.48 -23.46 -12.65
C THR A 103 7.10 -23.89 -13.11
N LEU A 104 6.81 -23.78 -14.42
CA LEU A 104 5.57 -24.26 -14.99
C LEU A 104 5.46 -25.77 -14.79
N TRP A 105 6.47 -26.55 -15.18
CA TRP A 105 6.44 -28.00 -15.08
C TRP A 105 6.25 -28.52 -13.63
N GLU A 106 7.01 -27.99 -12.66
CA GLU A 106 6.98 -28.50 -11.29
C GLU A 106 5.79 -28.00 -10.47
N ASN A 107 5.35 -26.75 -10.69
CA ASN A 107 4.36 -26.11 -9.82
C ASN A 107 3.00 -25.87 -10.52
N MET A 108 2.90 -25.98 -11.85
CA MET A 108 1.70 -25.57 -12.59
C MET A 108 1.32 -26.53 -13.72
N ASP A 109 0.19 -27.23 -13.56
CA ASP A 109 -0.36 -28.06 -14.65
C ASP A 109 -1.19 -27.22 -15.64
N VAL A 110 -0.50 -26.56 -16.57
CA VAL A 110 -1.14 -25.71 -17.59
C VAL A 110 -1.99 -26.55 -18.55
N GLU A 111 -1.54 -27.76 -18.92
CA GLU A 111 -2.25 -28.64 -19.86
C GLU A 111 -3.53 -29.22 -19.25
N GLY A 112 -3.44 -29.67 -17.99
CA GLY A 112 -4.61 -30.10 -17.22
C GLY A 112 -5.59 -28.96 -17.02
N THR A 113 -5.09 -27.76 -16.68
CA THR A 113 -5.95 -26.57 -16.55
C THR A 113 -6.67 -26.24 -17.86
N ALA A 114 -5.97 -26.29 -19.00
CA ALA A 114 -6.55 -26.08 -20.32
C ALA A 114 -7.66 -27.10 -20.62
N THR A 115 -7.45 -28.37 -20.25
CA THR A 115 -8.43 -29.44 -20.43
C THR A 115 -9.68 -29.22 -19.57
N VAL A 116 -9.50 -28.83 -18.31
CA VAL A 116 -10.61 -28.52 -17.39
C VAL A 116 -11.42 -27.33 -17.90
N LEU A 117 -10.76 -26.26 -18.34
CA LEU A 117 -11.44 -25.07 -18.89
C LEU A 117 -12.27 -25.41 -20.13
N LYS A 118 -11.73 -26.22 -21.07
CA LYS A 118 -12.48 -26.69 -22.24
C LYS A 118 -13.73 -27.47 -21.83
N ARG A 119 -13.60 -28.42 -20.91
CA ARG A 119 -14.74 -29.22 -20.42
C ARG A 119 -15.80 -28.36 -19.74
N ILE A 120 -15.41 -27.30 -19.05
CA ILE A 120 -16.36 -26.32 -18.48
C ILE A 120 -17.09 -25.55 -19.59
N GLN A 121 -16.35 -25.10 -20.63
CA GLN A 121 -16.91 -24.35 -21.75
C GLN A 121 -17.84 -25.19 -22.64
N GLU A 122 -17.51 -26.47 -22.83
CA GLU A 122 -18.31 -27.46 -23.56
C GLU A 122 -19.52 -27.97 -22.74
N GLY A 123 -19.63 -27.59 -21.46
CA GLY A 123 -20.72 -28.00 -20.58
C GLY A 123 -20.59 -29.42 -20.00
N ALA A 124 -19.46 -30.10 -20.22
CA ALA A 124 -19.16 -31.39 -19.59
C ALA A 124 -18.88 -31.28 -18.08
N ILE A 125 -18.41 -30.12 -17.62
CA ILE A 125 -18.28 -29.77 -16.20
C ILE A 125 -19.21 -28.60 -15.90
N GLU A 126 -20.19 -28.83 -15.03
CA GLU A 126 -21.14 -27.80 -14.62
C GLU A 126 -20.55 -26.89 -13.53
N LEU A 127 -20.79 -25.57 -13.65
CA LEU A 127 -20.47 -24.59 -12.62
C LEU A 127 -21.76 -24.19 -11.89
N VAL A 128 -21.90 -24.66 -10.64
CA VAL A 128 -23.04 -24.35 -9.79
C VAL A 128 -22.68 -23.25 -8.79
N THR A 129 -23.45 -22.17 -8.79
CA THR A 129 -23.31 -21.09 -7.80
C THR A 129 -24.29 -21.32 -6.65
N GLY A 130 -23.82 -21.18 -5.41
CA GLY A 130 -24.63 -21.43 -4.22
C GLY A 130 -24.18 -20.63 -3.02
N LYS A 131 -24.86 -20.85 -1.88
CA LYS A 131 -24.42 -20.35 -0.58
C LYS A 131 -23.17 -21.10 -0.14
N LEU A 132 -22.45 -20.53 0.83
CA LEU A 132 -21.26 -21.14 1.41
C LEU A 132 -21.59 -22.53 1.96
N SER A 133 -20.91 -23.56 1.44
CA SER A 133 -21.05 -24.95 1.89
C SER A 133 -20.20 -25.22 3.13
N PRO A 134 -20.45 -26.31 3.89
CA PRO A 134 -19.58 -26.71 5.00
C PRO A 134 -18.11 -26.89 4.58
N MET A 135 -17.87 -27.46 3.39
CA MET A 135 -16.52 -27.56 2.81
C MET A 135 -15.92 -26.19 2.50
N GLY A 136 -16.73 -25.26 1.98
CA GLY A 136 -16.29 -23.88 1.75
C GLY A 136 -15.97 -23.15 3.05
N PHE A 137 -16.71 -23.42 4.13
CA PHE A 137 -16.47 -22.83 5.44
C PHE A 137 -15.12 -23.30 6.01
N GLU A 138 -14.81 -24.59 5.93
CA GLU A 138 -13.51 -25.13 6.33
C GLU A 138 -12.36 -24.60 5.45
N ALA A 139 -12.57 -24.52 4.13
CA ALA A 139 -11.58 -23.97 3.19
C ALA A 139 -11.26 -22.49 3.44
N ILE A 140 -12.25 -21.70 3.86
CA ILE A 140 -12.03 -20.32 4.30
C ILE A 140 -11.36 -20.30 5.69
N GLY A 141 -11.75 -21.22 6.57
CA GLY A 141 -11.26 -21.37 7.94
C GLY A 141 -11.44 -20.13 8.82
N GLU A 142 -10.91 -20.16 10.04
CA GLU A 142 -10.60 -18.95 10.84
C GLU A 142 -9.38 -18.19 10.30
N ARG A 143 -8.74 -18.72 9.26
CA ARG A 143 -7.46 -18.27 8.72
C ARG A 143 -7.64 -17.04 7.83
N ARG A 144 -7.88 -15.90 8.48
CA ARG A 144 -7.50 -14.57 7.95
C ARG A 144 -5.98 -14.43 7.87
N HIS A 145 -5.28 -15.39 7.26
CA HIS A 145 -3.85 -15.30 7.05
C HIS A 145 -3.56 -14.36 5.88
N ILE A 146 -3.53 -13.06 6.22
CA ILE A 146 -2.46 -12.12 5.87
C ILE A 146 -1.82 -12.37 4.50
N VAL A 147 -2.60 -12.34 3.42
CA VAL A 147 -2.08 -11.79 2.18
C VAL A 147 -2.21 -10.29 2.37
N GLN A 148 -1.18 -9.64 2.92
CA GLN A 148 -1.13 -8.17 2.86
C GLN A 148 -1.20 -7.82 1.37
N PRO A 149 -2.29 -7.19 0.90
CA PRO A 149 -2.28 -6.64 -0.44
C PRO A 149 -1.13 -5.63 -0.50
N GLN A 150 -0.46 -5.49 -1.64
CA GLN A 150 0.53 -4.40 -1.81
C GLN A 150 -0.07 -3.00 -1.55
N ARG A 151 -1.40 -2.90 -1.46
CA ARG A 151 -2.16 -1.71 -1.11
C ARG A 151 -2.69 -1.83 0.32
N ALA A 152 -2.53 -0.76 1.10
CA ALA A 152 -3.05 -0.71 2.47
C ALA A 152 -4.55 -1.06 2.51
N ASP A 153 -4.91 -1.98 3.42
CA ASP A 153 -6.27 -2.41 3.66
C ASP A 153 -7.18 -1.22 3.98
N LYS A 154 -8.40 -1.18 3.43
CA LYS A 154 -9.37 -0.11 3.73
C LYS A 154 -9.62 0.01 5.24
N THR A 155 -9.63 -1.12 5.95
CA THR A 155 -9.72 -1.18 7.42
C THR A 155 -8.56 -0.48 8.12
N VAL A 156 -7.33 -0.63 7.60
CA VAL A 156 -6.14 0.04 8.14
C VAL A 156 -6.21 1.55 7.88
N LEU A 157 -6.69 1.96 6.69
CA LEU A 157 -6.88 3.37 6.37
C LEU A 157 -7.97 4.03 7.21
N ILE A 158 -9.05 3.32 7.52
CA ILE A 158 -10.10 3.80 8.44
C ILE A 158 -9.53 3.96 9.84
N ALA A 159 -8.83 2.95 10.36
CA ALA A 159 -8.19 3.02 11.67
C ALA A 159 -7.14 4.16 11.75
N LEU A 160 -6.42 4.41 10.65
CA LEU A 160 -5.51 5.55 10.52
C LEU A 160 -6.28 6.87 10.58
N SER A 161 -7.36 7.01 9.82
CA SER A 161 -8.20 8.21 9.81
C SER A 161 -8.75 8.51 11.20
N ASP A 162 -9.35 7.52 11.87
CA ASP A 162 -9.91 7.66 13.22
C ASP A 162 -8.84 8.11 14.22
N ARG A 163 -7.64 7.53 14.13
CA ARG A 163 -6.50 7.93 14.96
C ARG A 163 -6.11 9.39 14.71
N LEU A 164 -5.95 9.79 13.44
CA LEU A 164 -5.54 11.16 13.10
C LEU A 164 -6.59 12.19 13.53
N GLN A 165 -7.87 11.84 13.43
CA GLN A 165 -8.97 12.70 13.88
C GLN A 165 -9.03 12.83 15.40
N ALA A 166 -8.64 11.79 16.15
CA ALA A 166 -8.59 11.80 17.60
C ALA A 166 -7.43 12.62 18.19
N GLU A 167 -6.38 12.90 17.40
CA GLU A 167 -5.21 13.65 17.85
C GLU A 167 -5.57 15.09 18.29
N GLU A 168 -4.85 15.57 19.30
CA GLU A 168 -4.96 16.94 19.80
C GLU A 168 -3.92 17.85 19.17
N ILE A 169 -4.35 19.05 18.77
CA ILE A 169 -3.48 20.07 18.16
C ILE A 169 -3.66 21.41 18.87
N VAL A 170 -2.57 22.18 18.96
CA VAL A 170 -2.59 23.59 19.36
C VAL A 170 -2.53 24.44 18.10
N MET A 171 -3.64 25.13 17.80
CA MET A 171 -3.70 26.12 16.74
C MET A 171 -3.21 27.47 17.25
N VAL A 172 -2.31 28.10 16.52
CA VAL A 172 -1.76 29.42 16.86
C VAL A 172 -1.99 30.38 15.71
N CYS A 173 -2.70 31.49 15.96
CA CYS A 173 -2.86 32.53 14.96
C CYS A 173 -1.56 33.31 14.81
N MET A 174 -1.05 33.43 13.58
CA MET A 174 0.20 34.17 13.32
C MET A 174 0.01 35.69 13.40
N ASN A 175 -1.24 36.17 13.29
CA ASN A 175 -1.57 37.60 13.38
C ASN A 175 -1.71 38.07 14.85
N CYS A 176 -2.69 37.56 15.59
CA CYS A 176 -2.98 38.01 16.96
C CYS A 176 -2.38 37.12 18.07
N ARG A 177 -1.64 36.06 17.71
CA ARG A 177 -1.00 35.11 18.63
C ARG A 177 -1.95 34.37 19.58
N SER A 178 -3.26 34.39 19.31
CA SER A 178 -4.23 33.60 20.06
C SER A 178 -3.96 32.11 19.89
N GLN A 179 -4.07 31.34 20.98
CA GLN A 179 -3.88 29.90 20.97
C GLN A 179 -5.22 29.22 21.26
N ARG A 180 -5.55 28.19 20.48
CA ARG A 180 -6.74 27.35 20.69
C ARG A 180 -6.34 25.88 20.61
N LYS A 181 -6.70 25.12 21.64
CA LYS A 181 -6.56 23.66 21.63
C LYS A 181 -7.82 23.03 21.07
N GLY A 182 -7.67 21.94 20.33
CA GLY A 182 -8.79 21.17 19.84
C GLY A 182 -8.35 19.83 19.26
N LYS A 183 -9.32 18.93 19.10
CA LYS A 183 -9.14 17.69 18.34
C LYS A 183 -9.25 17.97 16.85
N VAL A 184 -8.51 17.22 16.05
CA VAL A 184 -8.57 17.34 14.58
C VAL A 184 -9.97 17.06 14.04
N ALA A 185 -10.70 16.12 14.65
CA ALA A 185 -12.10 15.79 14.30
C ALA A 185 -13.00 17.03 14.26
N ASN A 186 -12.86 17.91 15.25
CA ASN A 186 -13.74 19.07 15.48
C ASN A 186 -13.33 20.31 14.68
N LEU A 187 -12.30 20.21 13.84
CA LEU A 187 -11.85 21.33 13.02
C LEU A 187 -12.79 21.52 11.81
N PRO A 188 -13.13 22.78 11.48
CA PRO A 188 -13.77 23.10 10.21
C PRO A 188 -12.80 22.87 9.05
N GLU A 189 -13.34 22.67 7.84
CA GLU A 189 -12.53 22.51 6.62
C GLU A 189 -11.59 23.70 6.39
N ARG A 190 -12.09 24.92 6.59
CA ARG A 190 -11.29 26.15 6.59
C ARG A 190 -11.16 26.68 8.01
N ILE A 191 -9.91 26.88 8.45
CA ILE A 191 -9.59 27.29 9.81
C ILE A 191 -9.39 28.81 9.84
N SER A 192 -10.09 29.49 10.74
CA SER A 192 -9.96 30.92 10.96
C SER A 192 -9.84 31.26 12.45
N CYS A 193 -9.21 32.39 12.76
CA CYS A 193 -9.05 32.86 14.12
C CYS A 193 -10.35 33.49 14.62
N SER A 194 -10.90 32.97 15.71
CA SER A 194 -12.12 33.52 16.34
C SER A 194 -11.93 34.90 16.99
N LYS A 195 -10.68 35.35 17.19
CA LYS A 195 -10.37 36.63 17.84
C LYS A 195 -10.16 37.77 16.84
N CYS A 196 -9.48 37.53 15.72
CA CYS A 196 -9.15 38.58 14.74
C CYS A 196 -9.56 38.27 13.30
N GLY A 197 -10.22 37.13 13.05
CA GLY A 197 -10.61 36.71 11.70
C GLY A 197 -9.46 36.26 10.80
N GLY A 198 -8.22 36.30 11.27
CA GLY A 198 -7.05 35.91 10.47
C GLY A 198 -7.08 34.44 10.04
N VAL A 199 -6.68 34.17 8.80
CA VAL A 199 -6.63 32.83 8.19
C VAL A 199 -5.27 32.15 8.33
N VAL A 200 -4.21 32.90 8.67
CA VAL A 200 -2.85 32.36 8.82
C VAL A 200 -2.69 31.72 10.20
N ILE A 201 -2.84 30.40 10.25
CA ILE A 201 -2.87 29.62 11.50
C ILE A 201 -1.86 28.49 11.43
N ALA A 202 -0.94 28.42 12.39
CA ALA A 202 -0.02 27.31 12.55
C ALA A 202 -0.67 26.18 13.36
N ALA A 203 -0.51 24.93 12.91
CA ALA A 203 -0.91 23.74 13.63
C ALA A 203 0.30 23.11 14.32
N ILE A 204 0.37 23.20 15.64
CA ILE A 204 1.52 22.74 16.44
C ILE A 204 1.08 21.60 17.35
N GLN A 205 1.84 20.50 17.35
CA GLN A 205 1.59 19.35 18.22
C GLN A 205 1.88 19.72 19.70
N PRO A 206 1.03 19.32 20.67
CA PRO A 206 1.14 19.74 22.07
C PRO A 206 2.47 19.42 22.76
N TYR A 207 3.14 18.34 22.34
CA TYR A 207 4.43 17.91 22.88
C TYR A 207 5.61 18.77 22.39
N VAL A 208 5.45 19.52 21.30
CA VAL A 208 6.48 20.45 20.78
C VAL A 208 6.38 21.81 21.48
N LYS A 209 6.53 21.80 22.81
CA LYS A 209 6.42 23.00 23.65
C LYS A 209 7.48 24.07 23.36
N LYS A 210 8.60 23.70 22.74
CA LYS A 210 9.70 24.61 22.39
C LYS A 210 9.27 25.64 21.35
N ASP A 211 8.53 25.21 20.32
CA ASP A 211 8.04 26.06 19.23
C ASP A 211 7.05 27.13 19.75
N LEU A 212 6.20 26.76 20.70
CA LEU A 212 5.28 27.70 21.37
C LEU A 212 6.00 28.77 22.20
N LYS A 213 7.18 28.47 22.76
CA LYS A 213 7.99 29.42 23.54
C LYS A 213 8.69 30.44 22.64
N ILE A 214 9.16 30.02 21.47
CA ILE A 214 9.84 30.90 20.49
C ILE A 214 8.89 32.00 20.00
N LEU A 215 7.63 31.66 19.74
CA LEU A 215 6.60 32.64 19.35
C LEU A 215 6.30 33.70 20.42
N LYS A 216 6.57 33.41 21.70
CA LYS A 216 6.38 34.35 22.82
C LYS A 216 7.62 35.19 23.11
N LYS A 217 8.82 34.59 23.09
CA LYS A 217 10.08 35.23 23.50
C LYS A 217 10.80 35.99 22.39
N GLY A 218 10.43 35.79 21.12
CA GLY A 218 11.15 36.35 19.98
C GLY A 218 12.38 35.52 19.60
N THR A 219 13.02 35.83 18.47
CA THR A 219 14.18 35.08 17.98
C THR A 219 15.46 35.60 18.63
N ALA A 220 16.14 34.77 19.44
CA ALA A 220 17.42 35.12 20.06
C ALA A 220 18.60 34.41 19.38
N SER A 221 18.38 33.22 18.79
CA SER A 221 19.38 32.39 18.12
C SER A 221 19.10 32.18 16.63
N GLU A 222 20.11 31.76 15.86
CA GLU A 222 19.95 31.32 14.48
C GLU A 222 19.07 30.05 14.36
N GLU A 223 19.07 29.19 15.38
CA GLU A 223 18.14 28.05 15.49
C GLU A 223 16.68 28.50 15.68
N ASP A 224 16.46 29.57 16.44
CA ASP A 224 15.12 30.14 16.63
C ASP A 224 14.58 30.70 15.31
N ARG A 225 15.45 31.33 14.49
CA ARG A 225 15.08 31.82 13.16
C ARG A 225 14.69 30.68 12.22
N LYS A 226 15.42 29.56 12.24
CA LYS A 226 15.08 28.35 11.45
C LYS A 226 13.73 27.75 11.89
N THR A 227 13.51 27.68 13.20
CA THR A 227 12.25 27.18 13.77
C THR A 227 11.07 28.09 13.42
N LEU A 228 11.26 29.41 13.50
CA LEU A 228 10.23 30.37 13.12
C LEU A 228 9.86 30.25 11.63
N LYS A 229 10.85 30.11 10.74
CA LYS A 229 10.59 29.83 9.30
C LYS A 229 9.77 28.56 9.10
N ARG A 230 10.05 27.50 9.86
CA ARG A 230 9.28 26.25 9.82
C ARG A 230 7.83 26.46 10.27
N ILE A 231 7.60 27.25 11.32
CA ILE A 231 6.26 27.59 11.81
C ILE A 231 5.48 28.39 10.75
N TYR A 232 6.11 29.36 10.08
CA TYR A 232 5.46 30.10 8.99
C TYR A 232 5.10 29.20 7.80
N LYS A 233 5.99 28.28 7.41
CA LYS A 233 5.68 27.29 6.37
C LYS A 233 4.49 26.40 6.77
N ASN A 234 4.45 25.94 8.03
CA ASN A 234 3.33 25.19 8.56
C ASN A 234 2.02 26.00 8.46
N ALA A 235 2.04 27.26 8.89
CA ALA A 235 0.86 28.12 8.81
C ALA A 235 0.37 28.33 7.36
N ASN A 236 1.29 28.47 6.40
CA ASN A 236 0.93 28.58 4.99
C ASN A 236 0.28 27.30 4.45
N LEU A 237 0.78 26.11 4.84
CA LEU A 237 0.16 24.83 4.46
C LEU A 237 -1.26 24.71 4.99
N VAL A 238 -1.49 25.07 6.25
CA VAL A 238 -2.83 25.07 6.87
C VAL A 238 -3.74 26.08 6.21
N THR A 239 -3.23 27.24 5.81
CA THR A 239 -4.01 28.25 5.10
C THR A 239 -4.44 27.74 3.71
N ALA A 240 -3.57 27.03 3.00
CA ALA A 240 -3.83 26.52 1.66
C ALA A 240 -4.74 25.29 1.63
N HIS A 241 -4.52 24.32 2.53
CA HIS A 241 -5.20 23.02 2.49
C HIS A 241 -6.11 22.75 3.69
N GLY A 242 -6.24 23.70 4.62
CA GLY A 242 -7.22 23.64 5.70
C GLY A 242 -7.04 22.44 6.64
N LYS A 243 -8.16 21.79 6.98
CA LYS A 243 -8.20 20.60 7.86
C LYS A 243 -7.31 19.46 7.34
N LYS A 244 -7.25 19.26 6.03
CA LYS A 244 -6.40 18.23 5.39
C LYS A 244 -4.92 18.46 5.68
N ALA A 245 -4.48 19.71 5.75
CA ALA A 245 -3.11 20.05 6.14
C ALA A 245 -2.81 19.63 7.58
N VAL A 246 -3.76 19.90 8.49
CA VAL A 246 -3.63 19.55 9.90
C VAL A 246 -3.55 18.04 10.06
N MET A 247 -4.36 17.27 9.33
CA MET A 247 -4.30 15.80 9.31
C MET A 247 -2.92 15.29 8.88
N ALA A 248 -2.31 15.88 7.85
CA ALA A 248 -0.96 15.49 7.43
C ALA A 248 0.10 15.82 8.50
N LEU A 249 -0.02 16.98 9.16
CA LEU A 249 0.92 17.46 10.17
C LEU A 249 0.84 16.71 11.50
N VAL A 250 -0.28 16.06 11.84
CA VAL A 250 -0.36 15.16 13.01
C VAL A 250 0.16 13.75 12.72
N GLY A 251 0.52 13.46 11.47
CA GLY A 251 1.17 12.21 11.10
C GLY A 251 2.50 12.01 11.84
N ARG A 252 2.77 10.78 12.28
CA ARG A 252 3.99 10.39 13.00
C ARG A 252 5.20 10.49 12.07
N GLY A 253 6.14 11.36 12.42
CA GLY A 253 7.34 11.59 11.61
C GLY A 253 7.09 12.40 10.34
N VAL A 254 5.89 12.98 10.18
CA VAL A 254 5.58 13.84 9.05
C VAL A 254 5.90 15.29 9.43
N GLY A 255 7.06 15.76 8.98
CA GLY A 255 7.45 17.16 9.10
C GLY A 255 6.80 18.05 8.04
N VAL A 256 6.99 19.37 8.16
CA VAL A 256 6.41 20.40 7.27
C VAL A 256 6.74 20.15 5.79
N ASP A 257 7.99 19.80 5.46
CA ASP A 257 8.39 19.57 4.07
C ASP A 257 7.87 18.23 3.51
N THR A 258 7.61 17.24 4.38
CA THR A 258 6.97 15.97 3.97
C THR A 258 5.47 16.15 3.79
N ALA A 259 4.81 16.86 4.70
CA ALA A 259 3.40 17.23 4.57
C ALA A 259 3.15 18.05 3.30
N ALA A 260 4.03 19.02 2.99
CA ALA A 260 3.95 19.79 1.75
C ALA A 260 4.00 18.91 0.50
N ARG A 261 4.92 17.92 0.47
CA ARG A 261 5.03 16.98 -0.66
C ARG A 261 3.80 16.10 -0.82
N ILE A 262 3.23 15.62 0.28
CA ILE A 262 2.00 14.81 0.27
C ILE A 262 0.83 15.65 -0.24
N LEU A 263 0.67 16.88 0.27
CA LEU A 263 -0.45 17.76 -0.09
C LEU A 263 -0.34 18.34 -1.52
N ALA A 264 0.87 18.42 -2.07
CA ALA A 264 1.09 18.88 -3.45
C ALA A 264 0.64 17.87 -4.51
N ARG A 265 0.48 16.59 -4.15
CA ARG A 265 -0.06 15.58 -5.07
C ARG A 265 -1.56 15.78 -5.24
N CYS A 266 -2.06 15.54 -6.45
CA CYS A 266 -3.50 15.55 -6.73
C CYS A 266 -4.12 14.29 -6.13
N HIS A 267 -4.99 14.48 -5.13
CA HIS A 267 -5.76 13.40 -4.49
C HIS A 267 -7.21 13.56 -4.89
N MET A 268 -7.71 12.66 -5.74
CA MET A 268 -9.10 12.67 -6.18
C MET A 268 -10.02 12.06 -5.10
N GLU A 269 -9.48 11.10 -4.34
CA GLU A 269 -10.18 10.44 -3.23
C GLU A 269 -9.47 10.67 -1.88
N GLU A 270 -10.24 10.65 -0.79
CA GLU A 270 -9.70 10.77 0.58
C GLU A 270 -8.75 9.61 0.93
N TYR A 271 -9.04 8.41 0.43
CA TYR A 271 -8.21 7.22 0.65
C TYR A 271 -6.82 7.32 0.02
N GLU A 272 -6.66 8.04 -1.10
CA GLU A 272 -5.35 8.25 -1.74
C GLU A 272 -4.44 9.09 -0.83
N PHE A 273 -5.00 10.14 -0.24
CA PHE A 273 -4.29 10.97 0.73
C PHE A 273 -3.87 10.18 1.97
N LEU A 274 -4.78 9.37 2.53
CA LEU A 274 -4.46 8.53 3.69
C LEU A 274 -3.39 7.47 3.39
N ARG A 275 -3.36 6.92 2.15
CA ARG A 275 -2.32 5.98 1.72
C ARG A 275 -0.94 6.64 1.66
N ASP A 276 -0.84 7.82 1.05
CA ASP A 276 0.41 8.56 0.98
C ASP A 276 0.92 8.95 2.36
N LEU A 277 0.00 9.31 3.26
CA LEU A 277 0.32 9.60 4.65
C LEU A 277 0.83 8.36 5.40
N LEU A 278 0.17 7.21 5.22
CA LEU A 278 0.60 5.93 5.80
C LEU A 278 1.99 5.51 5.31
N ALA A 279 2.26 5.67 4.00
CA ALA A 279 3.56 5.36 3.42
C ALA A 279 4.68 6.23 4.03
N ALA A 280 4.39 7.50 4.31
CA ALA A 280 5.32 8.39 5.00
C ALA A 280 5.58 7.96 6.45
N GLU A 281 4.54 7.54 7.20
CA GLU A 281 4.71 7.03 8.57
C GLU A 281 5.54 5.74 8.60
N ILE A 282 5.30 4.81 7.66
CA ILE A 282 6.08 3.56 7.53
C ILE A 282 7.54 3.88 7.20
N THR A 283 7.78 4.82 6.28
CA THR A 283 9.14 5.23 5.92
C THR A 283 9.86 5.79 7.14
N TYR A 284 9.21 6.67 7.90
CA TYR A 284 9.75 7.20 9.15
C TYR A 284 10.03 6.07 10.16
N ALA A 285 9.08 5.17 10.40
CA ALA A 285 9.25 4.05 11.34
C ALA A 285 10.45 3.16 10.96
N ARG A 286 10.63 2.89 9.66
CA ARG A 286 11.77 2.12 9.14
C ARG A 286 13.10 2.86 9.34
N THR A 287 13.13 4.16 9.06
CA THR A 287 14.38 4.92 9.11
C THR A 287 14.73 5.35 10.52
N LYS A 288 13.77 5.52 11.43
CA LYS A 288 13.95 6.09 12.79
C LYS A 288 15.16 5.52 13.54
N ARG A 289 15.42 4.22 13.42
CA ARG A 289 16.57 3.53 14.05
C ARG A 289 17.95 4.05 13.61
N PHE A 290 18.03 4.82 12.54
CA PHE A 290 19.25 5.40 11.99
C PHE A 290 19.39 6.92 12.25
N TRP A 291 18.47 7.55 12.98
CA TRP A 291 18.47 8.99 13.27
C TRP A 291 18.69 9.32 14.76
N ASP A 292 19.06 8.30 15.55
CA ASP A 292 19.55 8.48 16.93
C ASP A 292 21.07 8.62 16.94
#